data_AF-A0A2U3LP55-F1
#
_entry.id   AF-A0A2U3LP55-F1
#
_cell.length_a   1.000
_cell.length_b   1.000
_cell.length_c   1.000
_cell.angle_alpha   90.00
_cell.angle_beta   90.00
_cell.angle_gamma   90.00
#
_symmetry.space_group_name_H-M   'P 1'
#
loop_
_entity.id
_entity.type
_entity.pdbx_description
1 polymer ?
#
loop_
_entity_poly.entity_id
_entity_poly.type
_entity_poly.pdbx_seq_one_letter_code
_entity_poly.pdbx_strand_id
1 'polypeptide(L)'
;MIGDHSNSSHPTTSELVKVNLPLPPEDQAQGVEAENLWAEPLGEDLYRIDNVPFYAYGISHEDVVVADEADGRLRFRAIAARGGHSTYRVLVKDSAGFESAGFQKLWARLSELGCTHEVAKRRWISIDVPSDSDIFVVYRILEEGMAQGVWTFEEAHCGHPSVRSGEPK
;
A
#
# COMPACT_ATOMS: atom_id res chain seq x y z
N MET A 1 -45.43 26.92 5.05
CA MET A 1 -44.32 27.23 5.98
C MET A 1 -44.55 26.38 7.22
N ILE A 2 -43.73 25.42 7.65
CA ILE A 2 -42.30 25.08 7.46
C ILE A 2 -42.26 23.56 7.80
N GLY A 3 -41.84 22.65 6.92
CA GLY A 3 -40.45 22.18 6.79
C GLY A 3 -40.30 20.80 7.44
N ASP A 4 -40.41 19.75 6.63
CA ASP A 4 -40.09 18.36 7.00
C ASP A 4 -38.56 18.23 7.02
N HIS A 5 -37.97 17.98 8.19
CA HIS A 5 -36.53 17.86 8.35
C HIS A 5 -36.09 16.45 8.00
N SER A 6 -35.61 16.30 6.76
CA SER A 6 -34.80 15.17 6.31
C SER A 6 -33.65 14.91 7.27
N ASN A 7 -33.65 13.73 7.89
CA ASN A 7 -32.51 13.24 8.68
C ASN A 7 -31.38 12.87 7.71
N SER A 8 -30.45 13.80 7.48
CA SER A 8 -29.21 13.53 6.76
C SER A 8 -28.27 12.76 7.68
N SER A 9 -28.24 11.44 7.54
CA SER A 9 -27.19 10.60 8.13
C SER A 9 -25.85 11.00 7.51
N HIS A 10 -25.08 11.78 8.26
CA HIS A 10 -23.67 11.96 7.96
C HIS A 10 -23.00 10.60 8.19
N PRO A 11 -22.17 10.08 7.27
CA PRO A 11 -21.32 8.96 7.61
C PRO A 11 -20.42 9.39 8.77
N THR A 12 -20.56 8.73 9.91
CA THR A 12 -19.57 8.78 10.99
C THR A 12 -18.25 8.34 10.38
N THR A 13 -17.29 9.25 10.25
CA THR A 13 -15.90 8.90 9.96
C THR A 13 -15.48 7.88 11.03
N SER A 14 -15.33 6.60 10.66
CA SER A 14 -14.81 5.62 11.61
C SER A 14 -13.37 6.00 11.93
N GLU A 15 -13.04 6.07 13.21
CA GLU A 15 -11.66 6.24 13.64
C GLU A 15 -10.83 5.05 13.13
N LEU A 16 -9.71 5.32 12.45
CA LEU A 16 -8.81 4.28 11.96
C LEU A 16 -8.19 3.54 13.15
N VAL A 17 -8.07 2.22 13.01
CA VAL A 17 -7.42 1.35 13.99
C VAL A 17 -6.08 0.85 13.45
N LYS A 18 -5.25 0.28 14.33
CA LYS A 18 -3.99 -0.35 13.93
C LYS A 18 -4.12 -1.86 13.90
N VAL A 19 -3.88 -2.45 12.73
CA VAL A 19 -3.69 -3.89 12.57
C VAL A 19 -2.20 -4.20 12.61
N ASN A 20 -1.82 -5.08 13.53
CA ASN A 20 -0.46 -5.57 13.70
C ASN A 20 -0.24 -6.80 12.82
N LEU A 21 0.73 -6.73 11.92
CA LEU A 21 1.13 -7.78 11.00
C LEU A 21 2.48 -8.35 11.45
N PRO A 22 2.51 -9.57 12.02
CA PRO A 22 3.76 -10.25 12.33
C PRO A 22 4.58 -10.46 11.05
N LEU A 23 5.87 -10.15 11.12
CA LEU A 23 6.78 -10.36 10.00
C LEU A 23 7.35 -11.79 9.99
N PRO A 24 7.93 -12.27 8.87
CA PRO A 24 8.59 -13.57 8.83
C PRO A 24 9.73 -13.71 9.87
N PRO A 25 10.06 -14.93 10.34
CA PRO A 25 11.08 -15.15 11.37
C PRO A 25 12.46 -14.53 11.04
N GLU A 26 12.83 -14.48 9.75
CA GLU A 26 14.07 -13.84 9.29
C GLU A 26 14.13 -12.33 9.59
N ASP A 27 13.00 -11.63 9.54
CA ASP A 27 12.91 -10.20 9.85
C ASP A 27 12.81 -9.99 11.36
N GLN A 28 12.08 -10.86 12.06
CA GLN A 28 12.00 -10.84 13.52
C GLN A 28 13.38 -11.04 14.16
N ALA A 29 14.20 -11.94 13.61
CA ALA A 29 15.57 -12.17 14.06
C ALA A 29 16.49 -10.94 13.89
N GLN A 30 16.10 -10.00 13.03
CA GLN A 30 16.79 -8.72 12.81
C GLN A 30 16.20 -7.57 13.66
N GLY A 31 15.22 -7.88 14.53
CA GLY A 31 14.63 -6.93 15.48
C GLY A 31 13.40 -6.20 14.97
N VAL A 32 12.83 -6.59 13.82
CA VAL A 32 11.56 -6.05 13.33
C VAL A 32 10.48 -7.11 13.50
N GLU A 33 9.77 -7.07 14.62
CA GLU A 33 8.82 -8.12 14.99
C GLU A 33 7.53 -8.08 14.15
N ALA A 34 7.05 -6.88 13.85
CA ALA A 34 5.79 -6.67 13.18
C ALA A 34 5.74 -5.30 12.50
N GLU A 35 4.88 -5.19 11.49
CA GLU A 35 4.43 -3.92 10.93
C GLU A 35 3.06 -3.54 11.51
N ASN A 36 2.80 -2.25 11.72
CA ASN A 36 1.47 -1.77 12.09
C ASN A 36 0.91 -0.95 10.94
N LEU A 37 -0.23 -1.39 10.41
CA LEU A 37 -0.95 -0.72 9.34
C LEU A 37 -2.20 -0.05 9.91
N TRP A 38 -2.53 1.13 9.37
CA TRP A 38 -3.81 1.75 9.62
C TRP A 38 -4.88 1.01 8.85
N ALA A 39 -6.07 0.89 9.44
CA ALA A 39 -7.19 0.25 8.79
C ALA A 39 -8.52 0.85 9.20
N GLU A 40 -9.45 0.87 8.27
CA GLU A 40 -10.86 1.21 8.48
C GLU A 40 -11.61 -0.04 8.98
N PRO A 41 -12.25 0.00 10.16
CA PRO A 41 -13.13 -1.08 10.61
C PRO A 41 -14.36 -1.20 9.71
N LEU A 42 -14.60 -2.40 9.16
CA LEU A 42 -15.78 -2.69 8.33
C LEU A 42 -16.91 -3.40 9.10
N GLY A 43 -16.66 -3.75 10.36
CA GLY A 43 -17.55 -4.52 11.21
C GLY A 43 -17.02 -5.94 11.45
N GLU A 44 -17.48 -6.55 12.54
CA GLU A 44 -17.00 -7.87 13.01
C GLU A 44 -15.48 -7.89 13.17
N ASP A 45 -14.78 -8.81 12.50
CA ASP A 45 -13.33 -8.95 12.50
C ASP A 45 -12.68 -8.45 11.20
N LEU A 46 -13.40 -7.65 10.40
CA LEU A 46 -12.98 -7.16 9.09
C LEU A 46 -12.46 -5.73 9.14
N TYR A 47 -11.31 -5.52 8.48
CA TYR A 47 -10.60 -4.25 8.45
C TYR A 47 -10.04 -3.98 7.04
N ARG A 48 -10.30 -2.81 6.46
CA ARG A 48 -9.69 -2.41 5.18
C ARG A 48 -8.38 -1.67 5.43
N ILE A 49 -7.28 -2.12 4.85
CA ILE A 49 -5.98 -1.46 4.99
C ILE A 49 -5.99 -0.07 4.35
N ASP A 50 -5.52 0.93 5.09
CA ASP A 50 -5.61 2.35 4.73
C ASP A 50 -4.23 3.04 4.59
N ASN A 51 -3.14 2.27 4.51
CA ASN A 51 -1.82 2.80 4.16
C ASN A 51 -0.94 1.75 3.48
N VAL A 52 0.14 2.19 2.86
CA VAL A 52 1.01 1.33 2.04
C VAL A 52 2.04 0.60 2.93
N PRO A 53 2.13 -0.74 2.89
CA PRO A 53 3.08 -1.50 3.72
C PRO A 53 4.53 -1.27 3.34
N PHE A 54 5.41 -1.11 4.33
CA PHE A 54 6.86 -1.03 4.17
C PHE A 54 7.56 -2.37 4.36
N TYR A 55 7.04 -3.29 5.17
CA TYR A 55 7.74 -4.53 5.52
C TYR A 55 6.97 -5.77 5.05
N ALA A 56 5.67 -5.83 5.31
CA ALA A 56 4.84 -6.99 5.00
C ALA A 56 4.78 -7.27 3.49
N TYR A 57 4.91 -8.55 3.14
CA TYR A 57 4.67 -9.05 1.79
C TYR A 57 3.24 -9.56 1.65
N GLY A 58 2.73 -9.57 0.41
CA GLY A 58 1.44 -10.21 0.09
C GLY A 58 0.19 -9.48 0.58
N ILE A 59 0.35 -8.23 1.02
CA ILE A 59 -0.73 -7.32 1.41
C ILE A 59 -0.51 -5.95 0.78
N SER A 60 -1.60 -5.30 0.39
CA SER A 60 -1.58 -3.97 -0.22
C SER A 60 -2.63 -3.06 0.41
N HIS A 61 -2.57 -1.77 0.09
CA HIS A 61 -3.65 -0.83 0.36
C HIS A 61 -4.98 -1.36 -0.21
N GLU A 62 -6.09 -1.05 0.45
CA GLU A 62 -7.45 -1.52 0.15
C GLU A 62 -7.71 -3.04 0.29
N ASP A 63 -6.71 -3.86 0.64
CA ASP A 63 -7.00 -5.25 1.04
C ASP A 63 -7.89 -5.25 2.29
N VAL A 64 -8.90 -6.11 2.28
CA VAL A 64 -9.72 -6.39 3.47
C VAL A 64 -9.12 -7.58 4.19
N VAL A 65 -8.74 -7.36 5.44
CA VAL A 65 -8.14 -8.37 6.30
C VAL A 65 -9.07 -8.76 7.43
N VAL A 66 -8.80 -9.95 7.93
CA VAL A 66 -9.39 -10.48 9.14
C VAL A 66 -8.38 -10.31 10.27
N ALA A 67 -8.78 -9.75 11.41
CA ALA A 67 -7.90 -9.57 12.56
C ALA A 67 -8.59 -9.91 13.90
N ASP A 68 -7.83 -10.49 14.83
CA ASP A 68 -8.27 -10.81 16.18
C ASP A 68 -7.73 -9.82 17.20
N GLU A 69 -8.53 -9.47 18.22
CA GLU A 69 -7.96 -8.87 19.42
C GLU A 69 -7.13 -9.89 20.20
N ALA A 70 -5.85 -9.59 20.38
CA ALA A 70 -4.95 -10.35 21.23
C ALA A 70 -3.93 -9.40 21.89
N ASP A 71 -3.79 -9.52 23.22
CA ASP A 71 -2.87 -8.70 24.02
C ASP A 71 -3.07 -7.18 23.83
N GLY A 72 -4.33 -6.74 23.65
CA GLY A 72 -4.69 -5.34 23.44
C GLY A 72 -4.31 -4.78 22.06
N ARG A 73 -4.05 -5.65 21.08
CA ARG A 73 -3.76 -5.29 19.68
C ARG A 73 -4.63 -6.11 18.74
N LEU A 74 -5.02 -5.52 17.61
CA LEU A 74 -5.60 -6.27 16.51
C LEU A 74 -4.47 -6.98 15.77
N ARG A 75 -4.44 -8.31 15.79
CA ARG A 75 -3.44 -9.13 15.10
C ARG A 75 -4.03 -9.66 13.80
N PHE A 76 -3.33 -9.42 12.70
CA PHE A 76 -3.67 -9.98 11.39
C PHE A 76 -3.77 -11.51 11.46
N ARG A 77 -4.85 -12.04 10.87
CA ARG A 77 -5.14 -13.48 10.79
C ARG A 77 -5.09 -13.98 9.34
N ALA A 78 -5.79 -13.28 8.44
CA ALA A 78 -5.93 -13.69 7.04
C ALA A 78 -6.37 -12.51 6.16
N ILE A 79 -6.25 -12.69 4.84
CA ILE A 79 -6.88 -11.81 3.85
C ILE A 79 -8.30 -12.30 3.61
N ALA A 80 -9.30 -11.45 3.83
CA ALA A 80 -10.70 -11.72 3.51
C ALA A 80 -11.04 -11.41 2.06
N ALA A 81 -10.55 -10.27 1.54
CA ALA A 81 -10.74 -9.89 0.14
C ALA A 81 -9.56 -9.03 -0.35
N ARG A 82 -9.27 -9.14 -1.65
CA ARG A 82 -8.23 -8.34 -2.31
C ARG A 82 -8.80 -7.01 -2.80
N GLY A 83 -8.06 -5.92 -2.59
CA GLY A 83 -8.35 -4.62 -3.19
C GLY A 83 -7.92 -4.52 -4.66
N GLY A 84 -7.04 -5.42 -5.10
CA GLY A 84 -6.49 -5.43 -6.46
C GLY A 84 -5.29 -4.50 -6.66
N HIS A 85 -4.94 -3.72 -5.64
CA HIS A 85 -3.77 -2.87 -5.64
C HIS A 85 -2.48 -3.69 -5.64
N SER A 86 -1.39 -3.09 -6.15
CA SER A 86 -0.04 -3.63 -6.01
C SER A 86 0.80 -2.74 -5.09
N THR A 87 1.81 -3.34 -4.48
CA THR A 87 2.76 -2.65 -3.62
C THR A 87 4.19 -2.91 -4.10
N TYR A 88 4.88 -1.84 -4.45
CA TYR A 88 6.31 -1.83 -4.75
C TYR A 88 7.04 -0.97 -3.73
N ARG A 89 8.28 -1.32 -3.42
CA ARG A 89 9.11 -0.53 -2.51
C ARG A 89 10.36 -0.09 -3.23
N VAL A 90 10.74 1.18 -3.08
CA VAL A 90 11.97 1.71 -3.64
C VAL A 90 12.89 2.26 -2.56
N LEU A 91 14.20 2.05 -2.75
CA LEU A 91 15.25 2.72 -1.98
C LEU A 91 15.95 3.71 -2.89
N VAL A 92 15.70 5.00 -2.67
CA VAL A 92 16.31 6.10 -3.41
C VAL A 92 17.80 6.19 -3.08
N LYS A 93 18.65 6.23 -4.11
CA LYS A 93 20.10 6.24 -3.95
C LYS A 93 20.63 7.62 -3.53
N ASP A 94 20.03 8.68 -4.07
CA ASP A 94 20.37 10.05 -3.73
C ASP A 94 20.07 10.36 -2.25
N SER A 95 20.97 11.09 -1.57
CA SER A 95 20.83 11.45 -0.16
C SER A 95 19.69 12.45 0.11
N ALA A 96 19.30 13.25 -0.89
CA ALA A 96 18.10 14.09 -0.83
C ALA A 96 16.82 13.24 -0.76
N GLY A 97 16.86 11.98 -1.20
CA GLY A 97 15.74 11.05 -1.12
C GLY A 97 14.59 11.42 -2.06
N PHE A 98 13.35 11.37 -1.57
CA PHE A 98 12.17 11.70 -2.36
C PHE A 98 12.21 13.14 -2.91
N GLU A 99 12.99 14.06 -2.33
CA GLU A 99 13.16 15.43 -2.84
C GLU A 99 14.14 15.52 -4.03
N SER A 100 14.89 14.45 -4.34
CA SER A 100 15.87 14.47 -5.43
C SER A 100 15.22 14.69 -6.79
N ALA A 101 15.90 15.41 -7.68
CA ALA A 101 15.40 15.68 -9.03
C ALA A 101 15.16 14.39 -9.84
N GLY A 102 15.99 13.36 -9.63
CA GLY A 102 15.83 12.06 -10.25
C GLY A 102 14.54 11.36 -9.82
N PHE A 103 14.25 11.34 -8.51
CA PHE A 103 13.00 10.80 -7.99
C PHE A 103 11.81 11.58 -8.53
N GLN A 104 11.80 12.91 -8.37
CA GLN A 104 10.66 13.77 -8.75
C GLN A 104 10.29 13.62 -10.23
N LYS A 105 11.29 13.50 -11.12
CA LYS A 105 11.07 13.32 -12.56
C LYS A 105 10.34 12.00 -12.87
N LEU A 106 10.74 10.89 -12.26
CA LEU A 106 10.11 9.59 -12.50
C LEU A 106 8.79 9.45 -11.73
N TRP A 107 8.73 10.01 -10.54
CA TRP A 107 7.52 10.04 -9.70
C TRP A 107 6.36 10.75 -10.40
N ALA A 108 6.61 11.85 -11.12
CA ALA A 108 5.58 12.53 -11.90
C ALA A 108 4.81 11.58 -12.84
N ARG A 109 5.54 10.68 -13.53
CA ARG A 109 4.93 9.67 -14.43
C ARG A 109 4.17 8.58 -13.68
N LEU A 110 4.65 8.18 -12.49
CA LEU A 110 3.93 7.23 -11.64
C LEU A 110 2.64 7.87 -11.10
N SER A 111 2.69 9.14 -10.69
CA SER A 111 1.51 9.86 -10.21
C SER A 111 0.46 10.10 -11.31
N GLU A 112 0.86 10.25 -12.57
CA GLU A 112 -0.05 10.30 -13.72
C GLU A 112 -0.83 8.99 -13.92
N LEU A 113 -0.31 7.87 -13.43
CA LEU A 113 -0.97 6.56 -13.44
C LEU A 113 -1.83 6.32 -12.20
N GLY A 114 -1.93 7.30 -11.30
CA GLY A 114 -2.68 7.22 -10.05
C GLY A 114 -1.88 6.70 -8.86
N CYS A 115 -0.61 6.32 -9.04
CA CYS A 115 0.20 5.79 -7.93
C CYS A 115 0.36 6.82 -6.81
N THR A 116 0.28 6.34 -5.56
CA THR A 116 0.56 7.11 -4.35
C THR A 116 1.72 6.50 -3.59
N HIS A 117 2.26 7.19 -2.58
CA HIS A 117 3.35 6.64 -1.80
C HIS A 117 3.37 7.11 -0.35
N GLU A 118 4.01 6.28 0.47
CA GLU A 118 4.43 6.58 1.82
C GLU A 118 5.94 6.76 1.88
N VAL A 119 6.44 7.62 2.77
CA VAL A 119 7.87 7.91 2.93
C VAL A 119 8.37 7.51 4.31
N ALA A 120 9.38 6.63 4.36
CA ALA A 120 10.16 6.31 5.54
C ALA A 120 11.62 6.76 5.37
N LYS A 121 12.18 7.40 6.40
CA LYS A 121 13.61 7.79 6.47
C LYS A 121 14.10 8.55 5.21
N ARG A 122 13.21 9.33 4.56
CA ARG A 122 13.41 10.12 3.32
C ARG A 122 13.72 9.34 2.04
N ARG A 123 14.33 8.15 2.13
CA ARG A 123 14.83 7.39 0.97
C ARG A 123 14.11 6.07 0.74
N TRP A 124 13.37 5.57 1.74
CA TRP A 124 12.62 4.34 1.59
C TRP A 124 11.16 4.69 1.34
N ILE A 125 10.66 4.30 0.18
CA ILE A 125 9.36 4.72 -0.30
C ILE A 125 8.56 3.45 -0.57
N SER A 126 7.35 3.37 -0.01
CA SER A 126 6.39 2.33 -0.39
C SER A 126 5.37 2.94 -1.33
N ILE A 127 5.17 2.29 -2.47
CA ILE A 127 4.38 2.78 -3.59
C ILE A 127 3.13 1.92 -3.67
N ASP A 128 1.98 2.57 -3.58
CA ASP A 128 0.69 2.00 -3.94
C ASP A 128 0.44 2.19 -5.43
N VAL A 129 -0.02 1.13 -6.07
CA VAL A 129 -0.43 1.12 -7.47
C VAL A 129 -1.91 0.75 -7.49
N PRO A 130 -2.81 1.70 -7.83
CA PRO A 130 -4.24 1.45 -7.94
C PRO A 130 -4.57 0.28 -8.86
N SER A 131 -5.64 -0.44 -8.54
CA SER A 131 -6.06 -1.64 -9.28
C SER A 131 -6.44 -1.41 -10.75
N ASP A 132 -6.69 -0.16 -11.14
CA ASP A 132 -7.02 0.25 -12.50
C ASP A 132 -5.82 0.82 -13.30
N SER A 133 -4.63 0.90 -12.69
CA SER A 133 -3.40 1.32 -13.35
C SER A 133 -2.88 0.26 -14.36
N ASP A 134 -2.24 0.70 -15.46
CA ASP A 134 -1.47 -0.23 -16.31
C ASP A 134 -0.17 -0.64 -15.60
N ILE A 135 -0.23 -1.77 -14.89
CA ILE A 135 0.89 -2.33 -14.12
C ILE A 135 2.16 -2.50 -14.95
N PHE A 136 2.06 -2.77 -16.25
CA PHE A 136 3.24 -2.93 -17.11
C PHE A 136 3.90 -1.58 -17.43
N VAL A 137 3.11 -0.49 -17.49
CA VAL A 137 3.68 0.86 -17.60
C VAL A 137 4.37 1.24 -16.30
N VAL A 138 3.74 0.97 -15.15
CA VAL A 138 4.33 1.21 -13.82
C VAL A 138 5.65 0.47 -13.67
N TYR A 139 5.67 -0.84 -13.94
CA TYR A 139 6.87 -1.66 -13.80
C TYR A 139 8.01 -1.16 -14.69
N ARG A 140 7.73 -0.76 -15.94
CA ARG A 140 8.76 -0.18 -16.82
C ARG A 140 9.36 1.12 -16.28
N ILE A 141 8.57 1.95 -15.59
CA ILE A 141 9.09 3.16 -14.94
C ILE A 141 9.99 2.80 -13.75
N LEU A 142 9.61 1.78 -12.97
CA LEU A 142 10.43 1.28 -11.86
C LEU A 142 11.78 0.72 -12.36
N GLU A 143 11.76 -0.07 -13.44
CA GLU A 143 12.97 -0.56 -14.11
C GLU A 143 13.83 0.57 -14.67
N GLU A 144 13.22 1.56 -15.31
CA GLU A 144 13.91 2.74 -15.82
C GLU A 144 14.64 3.48 -14.69
N GLY A 145 13.97 3.70 -13.56
CA GLY A 145 14.58 4.35 -12.39
C GLY A 145 15.73 3.55 -11.80
N MET A 146 15.64 2.22 -11.81
CA MET A 146 16.75 1.35 -11.41
C MET A 146 17.93 1.44 -12.39
N ALA A 147 17.66 1.41 -13.69
CA ALA A 147 18.67 1.50 -14.74
C ALA A 147 19.38 2.87 -14.76
N GLN A 148 18.66 3.95 -14.47
CA GLN A 148 19.21 5.31 -14.32
C GLN A 148 19.94 5.52 -12.98
N GLY A 149 19.90 4.55 -12.07
CA GLY A 149 20.52 4.66 -10.75
C GLY A 149 19.79 5.63 -9.81
N VAL A 150 18.50 5.90 -10.03
CA VAL A 150 17.68 6.72 -9.13
C VAL A 150 17.33 5.94 -7.87
N TRP A 151 16.96 4.67 -8.00
CA TRP A 151 16.60 3.79 -6.90
C TRP A 151 17.03 2.34 -7.15
N THR A 152 16.88 1.48 -6.14
CA THR A 152 16.60 0.05 -6.32
C THR A 152 15.13 -0.19 -6.00
N PHE A 153 14.50 -1.24 -6.52
CA PHE A 153 13.13 -1.57 -6.19
C PHE A 153 12.91 -3.05 -5.97
N GLU A 154 11.82 -3.37 -5.29
CA GLU A 154 11.32 -4.72 -5.07
C GLU A 154 9.79 -4.75 -5.18
N GLU A 155 9.25 -5.92 -5.49
CA GLU A 155 7.81 -6.20 -5.50
C GLU A 155 7.42 -6.82 -4.15
N ALA A 156 6.62 -6.12 -3.35
CA ALA A 156 6.09 -6.66 -2.10
C ALA A 156 4.79 -7.45 -2.34
N HIS A 157 3.98 -7.01 -3.30
CA HIS A 157 2.78 -7.70 -3.77
C HIS A 157 2.38 -7.18 -5.15
N CYS A 158 2.00 -8.08 -6.06
CA CYS A 158 1.34 -7.72 -7.31
C CYS A 158 -0.10 -8.24 -7.32
N GLY A 159 -1.06 -7.33 -7.12
CA GLY A 159 -2.50 -7.63 -7.14
C GLY A 159 -3.12 -7.59 -8.54
N HIS A 160 -2.37 -7.11 -9.54
CA HIS A 160 -2.83 -6.99 -10.92
C HIS A 160 -2.77 -8.33 -11.67
N PRO A 161 -3.63 -8.54 -12.67
CA PRO A 161 -3.56 -9.73 -13.50
C PRO A 161 -2.24 -9.79 -14.29
N SER A 162 -1.63 -10.98 -14.32
CA SER A 162 -0.35 -11.24 -15.01
C SER A 162 -0.43 -11.23 -16.54
N VAL A 163 -1.60 -10.98 -17.11
CA VAL A 163 -1.85 -10.92 -18.56
C VAL A 163 -2.65 -9.68 -18.88
N ARG A 164 -2.23 -8.93 -19.92
CA ARG A 164 -3.01 -7.81 -20.46
C ARG A 164 -4.36 -8.36 -20.96
N SER A 165 -5.46 -7.78 -20.52
CA SER A 165 -6.77 -8.06 -21.09
C SER A 165 -6.76 -7.70 -22.57
N GLY A 166 -6.57 -8.70 -23.44
CA GLY A 166 -6.59 -8.53 -24.90
C GLY A 166 -5.43 -9.15 -25.70
N GLU A 167 -4.40 -9.74 -25.07
CA GLU A 167 -3.37 -10.47 -25.84
C GLU A 167 -3.82 -11.92 -26.12
N PRO A 168 -3.83 -12.38 -27.38
CA PRO A 168 -4.13 -13.77 -27.69
C PRO A 168 -2.97 -14.66 -27.21
N LYS A 169 -3.34 -15.78 -26.60
CA LYS A 169 -2.45 -16.82 -26.07
C LYS A 169 -1.63 -17.50 -27.16
#